data_AF-A0A936VZ31-F1
#
_entry.id   AF-A0A936VZ31-F1
#
_cell.length_a   1.000
_cell.length_b   1.000
_cell.length_c   1.000
_cell.angle_alpha   90.00
_cell.angle_beta   90.00
_cell.angle_gamma   90.00
#
_symmetry.space_group_name_H-M   'P 1'
#
loop_
_entity.id
_entity.type
_entity.pdbx_description
1 polymer ?
#
loop_
_entity_poly.entity_id
_entity_poly.type
_entity_poly.pdbx_seq_one_letter_code
_entity_poly.pdbx_strand_id
1 'polypeptide(L)'
;MDRRLSTLELQALRSRLNPHFIFNCLNSINRYILKEEKGKASYYLSQFAKLIRYTLDYTSEPDVSLSEEINVSRLYVELESLRMPEPIQLEVHL
;
A
#
# COMPACT_ATOMS: atom_id res chain seq x y z
N MET A 1 -14.71 24.08 17.10
CA MET A 1 -14.97 23.73 15.69
C MET A 1 -13.78 22.95 15.11
N ASP A 2 -12.55 23.31 15.49
CA ASP A 2 -11.30 22.69 15.03
C ASP A 2 -11.15 21.20 15.34
N ARG A 3 -11.51 20.74 16.55
CA ARG A 3 -11.43 19.30 16.89
C ARG A 3 -12.24 18.40 15.96
N ARG A 4 -13.37 18.90 15.44
CA ARG A 4 -14.26 18.14 14.55
C ARG A 4 -13.68 18.09 13.14
N LEU A 5 -13.08 19.19 12.67
CA LEU A 5 -12.31 19.25 11.43
C LEU A 5 -11.08 18.31 11.48
N SER A 6 -10.25 18.39 12.51
CA SER A 6 -9.09 17.50 12.65
C SER A 6 -9.48 16.02 12.76
N THR A 7 -10.61 15.71 13.39
CA THR A 7 -11.11 14.33 13.45
C THR A 7 -11.55 13.84 12.07
N LEU A 8 -12.20 14.70 11.28
CA LEU A 8 -12.63 14.37 9.92
C LEU A 8 -11.46 14.21 8.96
N GLU A 9 -10.46 15.08 9.04
CA GLU A 9 -9.21 14.96 8.27
C GLU A 9 -8.48 13.66 8.61
N LEU A 10 -8.39 13.31 9.89
CA LEU A 10 -7.74 12.08 10.34
C LEU A 10 -8.54 10.83 9.95
N GLN A 11 -9.87 10.90 9.94
CA GLN A 11 -10.74 9.83 9.42
C GLN A 11 -10.62 9.69 7.90
N ALA A 12 -10.52 10.79 7.14
CA ALA A 12 -10.30 10.78 5.70
C ALA A 12 -8.91 10.23 5.34
N LEU A 13 -7.88 10.57 6.12
CA LEU A 13 -6.54 10.00 5.96
C LEU A 13 -6.54 8.50 6.27
N ARG A 14 -7.24 8.08 7.33
CA ARG A 14 -7.42 6.66 7.68
C ARG A 14 -8.26 5.88 6.68
N SER A 15 -9.25 6.48 6.00
CA SER A 15 -10.03 5.78 4.99
C SER A 15 -9.23 5.55 3.71
N ARG A 16 -8.29 6.45 3.39
CA ARG A 16 -7.32 6.28 2.30
C ARG A 16 -6.31 5.16 2.59
N LEU A 17 -5.95 4.95 3.86
CA LEU A 17 -5.15 3.81 4.32
C LEU A 17 -6.04 2.64 4.72
N ASN A 18 -6.30 1.68 3.83
CA ASN A 18 -7.08 0.49 4.19
C ASN A 18 -6.43 -0.25 5.40
N PRO A 19 -7.00 -0.21 6.61
CA PRO A 19 -6.31 -0.71 7.81
C PRO A 19 -6.11 -2.23 7.78
N HIS A 20 -7.05 -2.92 7.12
CA HIS A 20 -6.97 -4.36 6.90
C HIS A 20 -5.82 -4.72 5.96
N PHE A 21 -5.61 -3.93 4.90
CA PHE A 21 -4.47 -4.12 4.00
C PHE A 21 -3.13 -3.98 4.72
N ILE A 22 -2.99 -2.96 5.57
CA ILE A 22 -1.78 -2.73 6.37
C ILE A 22 -1.51 -3.94 7.28
N PHE A 23 -2.53 -4.41 8.00
CA PHE A 23 -2.42 -5.58 8.86
C PHE A 23 -2.00 -6.83 8.06
N ASN A 24 -2.57 -7.04 6.88
CA ASN A 24 -2.24 -8.17 6.02
C ASN A 24 -0.79 -8.11 5.52
N CYS A 25 -0.32 -6.93 5.12
CA CYS A 25 1.07 -6.73 4.70
C CYS A 25 2.04 -7.08 5.83
N LEU A 26 1.79 -6.58 7.05
CA LEU A 26 2.63 -6.86 8.22
C LEU A 26 2.64 -8.36 8.57
N ASN A 27 1.50 -9.05 8.48
CA ASN A 27 1.44 -10.49 8.68
C ASN A 27 2.18 -11.29 7.61
N SER A 28 2.09 -10.87 6.34
CA SER A 28 2.86 -11.50 5.25
C SER A 28 4.37 -11.35 5.47
N ILE A 29 4.82 -10.15 5.85
CA ILE A 29 6.23 -9.90 6.20
C ILE A 29 6.67 -10.80 7.35
N ASN A 30 5.88 -10.86 8.44
CA ASN A 30 6.17 -11.72 9.58
C ASN A 30 6.21 -13.21 9.19
N ARG A 31 5.29 -13.66 8.31
CA ARG A 31 5.30 -15.03 7.79
C ARG A 31 6.58 -15.34 7.03
N TYR A 32 7.09 -14.43 6.20
CA TYR A 32 8.37 -14.62 5.52
C TYR A 32 9.55 -14.68 6.49
N ILE A 33 9.53 -13.87 7.55
CA ILE A 33 10.55 -13.92 8.61
C ILE A 33 10.53 -15.28 9.32
N LEU A 34 9.34 -15.77 9.72
CA LEU A 34 9.17 -17.07 10.39
C LEU A 34 9.56 -18.26 9.51
N LYS A 35 9.49 -18.12 8.18
CA LYS A 35 9.96 -19.11 7.21
C LYS A 35 11.45 -18.98 6.86
N GLU A 36 12.16 -18.07 7.52
CA GLU A 36 13.56 -17.71 7.21
C GLU A 36 13.80 -17.20 5.77
N GLU A 37 12.73 -16.80 5.07
CA GLU A 37 12.80 -16.22 3.72
C GLU A 37 13.13 -14.72 3.78
N LYS A 38 14.26 -14.38 4.41
CA LYS A 38 14.66 -12.98 4.74
C LYS A 38 14.66 -12.05 3.53
N GLY A 39 15.09 -12.55 2.36
CA GLY A 39 15.07 -11.79 1.11
C GLY A 39 13.66 -11.36 0.69
N LYS A 40 12.68 -12.28 0.77
CA LYS A 40 11.27 -11.98 0.45
C LYS A 40 10.67 -11.02 1.48
N ALA A 41 10.98 -11.20 2.76
CA ALA A 41 10.54 -10.29 3.81
C ALA A 41 11.05 -8.85 3.58
N SER A 42 12.35 -8.69 3.27
CA SER A 42 12.96 -7.38 3.00
C SER A 42 12.39 -6.72 1.74
N TYR A 43 12.18 -7.52 0.69
CA TYR A 43 11.54 -7.05 -0.54
C TYR A 43 10.12 -6.55 -0.27
N TYR A 44 9.29 -7.37 0.36
CA TYR A 44 7.91 -7.03 0.70
C TYR A 44 7.85 -5.77 1.58
N LEU A 45 8.69 -5.68 2.62
CA LEU A 45 8.76 -4.50 3.48
C LEU A 45 9.13 -3.24 2.70
N SER A 46 10.06 -3.34 1.75
CA SER A 46 10.47 -2.21 0.91
C SER A 46 9.34 -1.74 -0.01
N GLN A 47 8.64 -2.68 -0.65
CA GLN A 47 7.50 -2.37 -1.52
C GLN A 47 6.32 -1.78 -0.71
N PHE A 48 6.06 -2.32 0.48
CA PHE A 48 5.07 -1.79 1.41
C PHE A 48 5.40 -0.35 1.85
N ALA A 49 6.65 -0.08 2.23
CA ALA A 49 7.07 1.26 2.63
C ALA A 49 6.94 2.28 1.49
N LYS A 50 7.26 1.89 0.25
CA LYS A 50 7.03 2.72 -0.94
C LYS A 50 5.54 3.04 -1.09
N LEU A 51 4.67 2.03 -1.02
CA LEU A 51 3.22 2.24 -1.19
C LEU A 51 2.67 3.19 -0.13
N ILE A 52 3.04 3.01 1.14
CA ILE A 52 2.60 3.89 2.22
C ILE A 52 3.07 5.33 2.00
N ARG A 53 4.33 5.52 1.55
CA ARG A 53 4.83 6.84 1.19
C ARG A 53 4.00 7.46 0.07
N TYR A 54 3.74 6.73 -1.01
CA TYR A 54 2.85 7.19 -2.09
C TYR A 54 1.46 7.54 -1.58
N THR A 55 0.84 6.68 -0.76
CA THR A 55 -0.50 6.97 -0.24
C THR A 55 -0.53 8.21 0.64
N LEU A 56 0.54 8.51 1.38
CA LEU A 56 0.62 9.69 2.25
C LEU A 56 1.02 10.96 1.50
N ASP A 57 2.01 10.91 0.60
CA ASP A 57 2.53 12.10 -0.09
C ASP A 57 1.49 12.67 -1.07
N TYR A 58 0.84 11.80 -1.86
CA TYR A 58 -0.15 12.21 -2.86
C TYR A 58 -1.52 12.55 -2.25
N THR A 59 -1.70 12.43 -0.93
CA THR A 59 -2.93 12.92 -0.29
C THR A 59 -3.04 14.45 -0.29
N SER A 60 -1.93 15.15 -0.51
CA SER A 60 -1.80 16.60 -0.36
C SER A 60 -1.78 17.35 -1.70
N GLU A 61 -1.58 16.64 -2.82
CA GLU A 61 -1.54 17.25 -4.15
C GLU A 61 -2.90 17.15 -4.85
N PRO A 62 -3.38 18.23 -5.49
CA PRO A 62 -4.68 18.25 -6.15
C PRO A 62 -4.70 17.43 -7.45
N ASP A 63 -3.54 17.25 -8.10
CA ASP A 63 -3.40 16.56 -9.37
C ASP A 63 -2.20 15.59 -9.30
N VAL A 64 -2.36 14.40 -9.89
CA VAL A 64 -1.31 13.37 -10.00
C VAL A 64 -1.26 12.88 -11.44
N SER A 65 -0.06 12.57 -11.95
CA SER A 65 0.04 12.07 -13.33
C SER A 65 -0.57 10.67 -13.44
N LEU A 66 -1.18 10.37 -14.60
CA LEU A 66 -1.71 9.02 -14.88
C LEU A 66 -0.64 7.94 -14.73
N SER A 67 0.61 8.24 -15.07
CA SER A 67 1.74 7.34 -14.87
C SER A 67 1.99 7.00 -13.40
N GLU A 68 1.85 7.97 -12.50
CA GLU A 68 2.04 7.74 -11.06
C GLU A 68 0.89 6.93 -10.48
N GLU A 69 -0.35 7.23 -10.85
CA GLU A 69 -1.54 6.42 -10.49
C GLU A 69 -1.41 4.96 -10.91
N ILE A 70 -0.94 4.72 -12.15
CA ILE A 70 -0.67 3.37 -12.66
C ILE A 70 0.43 2.68 -11.85
N ASN A 71 1.51 3.40 -11.50
CA ASN A 71 2.60 2.84 -10.72
C ASN A 71 2.16 2.45 -9.31
N VAL A 72 1.37 3.29 -8.65
CA VAL A 72 0.78 3.00 -7.32
C VAL A 72 -0.14 1.78 -7.40
N SER A 73 -0.98 1.72 -8.44
CA SER A 73 -1.89 0.60 -8.67
C SER A 73 -1.13 -0.72 -8.91
N ARG A 74 -0.05 -0.69 -9.70
CA ARG A 74 0.83 -1.85 -9.92
C ARG A 74 1.48 -2.32 -8.62
N LEU A 75 2.00 -1.39 -7.83
CA LEU A 75 2.62 -1.69 -6.53
C LEU A 75 1.62 -2.30 -5.55
N TYR A 76 0.39 -1.80 -5.52
CA TYR A 76 -0.69 -2.37 -4.72
C TYR A 76 -0.99 -3.81 -5.11
N VAL A 77 -1.22 -4.06 -6.41
CA VAL A 77 -1.50 -5.41 -6.93
C VAL A 77 -0.33 -6.37 -6.69
N GLU A 78 0.91 -5.88 -6.80
CA GLU A 78 2.10 -6.68 -6.49
C GLU A 78 2.08 -7.18 -5.02
N LEU A 79 1.80 -6.29 -4.07
CA LEU A 79 1.74 -6.65 -2.64
C LEU A 79 0.59 -7.62 -2.34
N GLU A 80 -0.56 -7.44 -2.99
CA GLU A 80 -1.68 -8.38 -2.93
C GLU A 80 -1.29 -9.75 -3.52
N SER A 81 -0.65 -9.75 -4.69
CA SER A 81 -0.20 -10.95 -5.40
C SER A 81 0.80 -11.77 -4.58
N LEU A 82 1.74 -11.13 -3.88
CA LEU A 82 2.71 -11.82 -3.02
C LEU A 82 2.05 -12.57 -1.85
N ARG A 83 0.83 -12.18 -1.47
CA ARG A 83 0.05 -12.83 -0.41
C ARG A 83 -0.85 -13.95 -0.94
N MET A 84 -1.17 -13.93 -2.23
CA MET A 84 -2.05 -14.92 -2.85
C MET A 84 -1.31 -16.21 -3.23
N PRO A 85 -2.02 -17.36 -3.25
CA PRO A 85 -1.45 -18.61 -3.78
C PRO A 85 -1.11 -18.52 -5.27
N GLU A 86 -1.93 -17.76 -6.02
CA GLU A 86 -1.77 -17.54 -7.45
C GLU A 86 -1.40 -16.07 -7.72
N PRO A 87 -0.46 -15.82 -8.64
CA PRO A 87 -0.04 -14.46 -8.94
C PRO A 87 -1.13 -13.69 -9.68
N ILE A 88 -1.29 -12.42 -9.33
CA ILE A 88 -2.24 -11.51 -10.00
C ILE A 88 -1.50 -10.83 -11.16
N GLN A 89 -2.08 -10.88 -12.36
CA GLN A 89 -1.58 -10.16 -13.53
C GLN A 89 -2.40 -8.88 -13.73
N LEU A 90 -1.72 -7.73 -13.76
CA LEU A 90 -2.32 -6.43 -14.06
C LEU A 90 -1.87 -5.94 -15.43
N GLU A 91 -2.80 -5.97 -16.37
CA GLU A 91 -2.64 -5.35 -17.70
C GLU A 91 -3.29 -3.97 -17.72
N VAL A 92 -2.53 -2.98 -18.19
CA VAL A 92 -3.01 -1.60 -18.33
C VAL A 92 -2.94 -1.27 -19.81
N HIS A 93 -4.09 -0.90 -20.38
CA HIS A 93 -4.23 -0.49 -21.77
C HIS A 93 -4.40 1.04 -21.76
N LEU A 94 -3.48 1.73 -22.42
CA LEU A 94 -3.46 3.20 -22.54
C LEU A 94 -4.01 3.62 -23.91
#